data_AF-A0A0L0VQI1-F1
#
_entry.id   AF-A0A0L0VQI1-F1
#
_cell.length_a   1.000
_cell.length_b   1.000
_cell.length_c   1.000
_cell.angle_alpha   90.00
_cell.angle_beta   90.00
_cell.angle_gamma   90.00
#
_symmetry.space_group_name_H-M   'P 1'
#
loop_
_entity.id
_entity.type
_entity.pdbx_description
1 polymer ?
#
loop_
_entity_poly.entity_id
_entity_poly.type
_entity_poly.pdbx_seq_one_letter_code
_entity_poly.pdbx_strand_id
1 'polypeptide(L)'
;MPTFMFLKTGVKIDQVRGADRANLEKLVKKYAGQSSTPSGSTFQGTGNKLGTTTTSTSTASTSTTGARANHIPNVQALNAQTLFDRWNSLSDYHKLGIILFSVYLFTIYSS
;
A
#
# COMPACT_ATOMS: atom_id res chain seq x y z
N MET A 1 19.46 -11.94 -16.54
CA MET A 1 19.29 -13.10 -15.62
C MET A 1 18.24 -12.73 -14.57
N PRO A 2 17.11 -13.47 -14.42
CA PRO A 2 16.06 -13.08 -13.48
C PRO A 2 16.54 -13.21 -12.03
N THR A 3 16.05 -12.34 -11.15
CA THR A 3 16.31 -12.38 -9.71
C THR A 3 15.04 -12.01 -8.97
N PHE A 4 14.70 -12.80 -7.96
CA PHE A 4 13.53 -12.60 -7.11
C PHE A 4 14.02 -12.22 -5.70
N MET A 5 13.51 -11.12 -5.16
CA MET A 5 13.85 -10.64 -3.83
C MET A 5 12.62 -10.73 -2.91
N PHE A 6 12.82 -11.28 -1.72
CA PHE A 6 11.79 -11.34 -0.68
C PHE A 6 12.08 -10.25 0.33
N LEU A 7 11.09 -9.40 0.56
CA LEU A 7 11.19 -8.25 1.45
C LEU A 7 10.15 -8.39 2.56
N LYS A 8 10.55 -8.07 3.80
CA LYS A 8 9.66 -7.89 4.94
C LYS A 8 9.94 -6.52 5.52
N THR A 9 8.91 -5.68 5.66
CA THR A 9 9.03 -4.30 6.19
C THR A 9 10.16 -3.49 5.53
N GLY A 10 10.33 -3.62 4.21
CA GLY A 10 11.38 -2.93 3.45
C GLY A 10 12.79 -3.54 3.56
N VAL A 11 12.97 -4.59 4.38
CA VAL A 11 14.26 -5.27 4.58
C VAL A 11 14.32 -6.54 3.75
N LYS A 12 15.45 -6.78 3.08
CA LYS A 12 15.72 -8.02 2.35
C LYS A 12 15.85 -9.19 3.32
N ILE A 13 14.96 -10.16 3.18
CA ILE A 13 14.98 -11.39 3.98
C ILE A 13 15.47 -12.59 3.17
N ASP A 14 15.29 -12.59 1.85
CA ASP A 14 15.71 -13.71 1.00
C ASP A 14 15.89 -13.29 -0.46
N GLN A 15 16.61 -14.11 -1.24
CA GLN A 15 16.86 -13.86 -2.66
C GLN A 15 17.04 -15.16 -3.44
N VAL A 16 16.37 -15.26 -4.58
CA VAL A 16 16.56 -16.34 -5.56
C VAL A 16 17.15 -15.75 -6.82
N ARG A 17 18.28 -16.30 -7.27
CA ARG A 17 18.91 -15.94 -8.55
C ARG A 17 18.61 -17.01 -9.60
N GLY A 18 18.34 -16.56 -10.82
CA GLY A 18 17.97 -17.45 -11.91
C GLY A 18 16.53 -17.94 -11.81
N ALA A 19 16.14 -18.78 -12.78
CA ALA A 19 14.80 -19.34 -12.87
C ALA A 19 14.72 -20.70 -12.13
N ASP A 20 14.95 -20.68 -10.81
CA ASP A 20 14.78 -21.86 -9.96
C ASP A 20 13.36 -21.91 -9.38
N ARG A 21 12.47 -22.63 -10.07
CA ARG A 21 11.06 -22.75 -9.68
C ARG A 21 10.88 -23.39 -8.31
N ALA A 22 11.66 -24.43 -7.98
CA ALA A 22 11.48 -25.19 -6.75
C ALA A 22 11.81 -24.34 -5.51
N ASN A 23 12.92 -23.58 -5.56
CA ASN A 23 13.27 -22.66 -4.49
C ASN A 23 12.23 -21.55 -4.32
N LEU A 24 11.80 -20.97 -5.44
CA LEU A 24 10.86 -19.85 -5.44
C LEU A 24 9.52 -20.27 -4.80
N GLU A 25 8.98 -21.42 -5.18
CA GLU A 25 7.75 -21.96 -4.58
C GLU A 25 7.90 -22.23 -3.07
N LYS A 26 9.05 -22.79 -2.64
CA LYS A 26 9.33 -23.03 -1.22
C LYS A 26 9.36 -21.73 -0.41
N LEU A 27 10.05 -20.70 -0.92
CA LEU A 27 10.16 -19.41 -0.24
C LEU A 27 8.83 -18.65 -0.22
N VAL A 28 8.05 -18.70 -1.31
CA VAL A 28 6.70 -18.12 -1.34
C VAL A 28 5.82 -18.77 -0.28
N LYS A 29 5.76 -20.10 -0.22
CA LYS A 29 4.96 -20.80 0.81
C LYS A 29 5.41 -20.46 2.23
N LYS A 30 6.73 -20.37 2.46
CA LYS A 30 7.32 -20.02 3.75
C LYS A 30 6.92 -18.61 4.23
N TYR A 31 6.97 -17.61 3.33
CA TYR A 31 6.76 -16.22 3.71
C TYR A 31 5.32 -15.72 3.48
N ALA A 32 4.50 -16.39 2.66
CA ALA A 32 3.12 -16.01 2.40
C ALA A 32 2.22 -16.08 3.66
N GLY A 33 2.46 -17.05 4.55
CA GLY A 33 1.72 -17.17 5.81
C GLY A 33 2.24 -16.29 6.95
N GLN A 34 3.42 -15.68 6.77
CA GLN A 34 4.07 -14.86 7.80
C GLN A 34 3.73 -13.36 7.64
N SER A 35 2.60 -13.06 7.00
CA SER A 35 2.08 -11.71 6.81
C SER A 35 1.30 -11.27 8.06
N SER A 36 1.99 -11.00 9.16
CA SER A 36 1.48 -10.12 10.21
C SER A 36 1.67 -8.68 9.74
N THR A 37 0.99 -8.32 8.67
CA THR A 37 1.15 -7.01 8.02
C THR A 37 0.15 -6.03 8.65
N PRO A 38 0.60 -4.94 9.29
CA PRO A 38 -0.28 -3.82 9.59
C PRO A 38 -0.87 -3.33 8.27
N SER A 39 -2.18 -3.10 8.21
CA SER A 39 -2.88 -2.55 7.05
C SER A 39 -2.16 -1.27 6.57
N GLY A 40 -1.28 -1.36 5.56
CA GLY A 40 -0.50 -0.23 5.09
C GLY A 40 0.90 -0.51 4.49
N SER A 41 1.50 -1.71 4.66
CA SER A 41 2.80 -1.98 4.03
C SER A 41 2.67 -2.42 2.56
N THR A 42 2.11 -1.55 1.73
CA THR A 42 2.24 -1.67 0.28
C THR A 42 3.72 -1.52 -0.07
N PHE A 43 4.22 -2.28 -1.05
CA PHE A 43 5.58 -2.12 -1.54
C PHE A 43 5.78 -0.67 -2.01
N GLN A 44 6.53 0.13 -1.23
CA GLN A 44 6.75 1.56 -1.48
C GLN A 44 7.87 1.84 -2.51
N GLY A 45 8.44 0.79 -3.11
CA GLY A 45 9.46 0.95 -4.13
C GLY A 45 8.88 1.39 -5.48
N THR A 46 9.66 2.16 -6.24
CA THR A 46 9.38 2.48 -7.65
C THR A 46 9.60 1.24 -8.53
N GLY A 47 8.79 0.20 -8.34
CA GLY A 47 8.88 -1.04 -9.11
C GLY A 47 8.39 -0.84 -10.53
N ASN A 48 9.23 -1.11 -11.53
CA ASN A 48 8.81 -1.12 -12.92
C ASN A 48 8.17 -2.48 -13.25
N LYS A 49 6.89 -2.52 -13.63
CA LYS A 49 6.24 -3.76 -14.07
C LYS A 49 6.68 -4.08 -15.50
N LEU A 50 7.24 -5.27 -15.71
CA LEU A 50 7.61 -5.74 -17.04
C LEU A 50 6.31 -5.99 -17.84
N GLY A 51 5.99 -5.08 -18.78
CA GLY A 51 4.82 -5.19 -19.66
C GLY A 51 3.90 -3.96 -19.73
N THR A 52 4.13 -2.89 -18.97
CA THR A 52 3.25 -1.69 -18.98
C THR A 52 3.81 -0.49 -19.76
N THR A 53 4.75 -0.70 -20.68
CA THR A 53 5.11 0.34 -21.65
C THR A 53 4.06 0.39 -22.77
N THR A 54 2.80 0.63 -22.43
CA THR A 54 1.84 1.11 -23.41
C THR A 54 2.00 2.62 -23.41
N THR A 55 2.62 3.13 -24.48
CA THR A 55 2.57 4.53 -24.90
C THR A 55 1.23 5.13 -24.54
N SER A 56 1.26 6.25 -23.83
CA SER A 56 0.09 7.04 -23.46
C SER A 56 -0.76 7.33 -24.69
N THR A 57 -1.84 6.59 -24.87
CA THR A 57 -2.95 6.98 -25.73
C THR A 57 -4.19 7.04 -24.85
N SER A 58 -4.50 8.26 -24.43
CA SER A 58 -5.77 8.63 -23.82
C SER A 58 -6.90 8.30 -24.80
N THR A 59 -7.72 7.30 -24.47
CA THR A 59 -9.07 7.18 -25.05
C THR A 59 -10.04 6.83 -23.92
N ALA A 60 -10.83 7.83 -23.54
CA ALA A 60 -11.96 7.69 -22.65
C ALA A 60 -13.12 7.00 -23.40
N SER A 61 -13.69 5.95 -22.80
CA SER A 61 -15.12 5.62 -22.94
C SER A 61 -15.55 4.46 -22.04
N THR A 62 -16.31 4.83 -21.01
CA THR A 62 -17.65 4.30 -20.67
C THR A 62 -17.83 2.81 -20.32
N SER A 63 -18.08 2.61 -19.02
CA SER A 63 -18.86 1.58 -18.31
C SER A 63 -19.72 0.62 -19.13
N THR A 64 -19.65 -0.70 -18.85
CA THR A 64 -20.66 -1.44 -18.04
C THR A 64 -20.33 -2.95 -17.90
N THR A 65 -20.74 -3.50 -16.76
CA THR A 65 -20.98 -4.93 -16.44
C THR A 65 -19.83 -5.78 -15.89
N GLY A 66 -19.70 -5.76 -14.55
CA GLY A 66 -19.54 -6.94 -13.69
C GLY A 66 -18.48 -7.99 -14.04
N ALA A 67 -17.24 -7.77 -13.61
CA ALA A 67 -16.33 -8.85 -13.23
C ALA A 67 -15.23 -8.30 -12.30
N ARG A 68 -15.27 -8.74 -11.03
CA ARG A 68 -14.18 -8.72 -10.03
C ARG A 68 -13.39 -7.41 -9.96
N ALA A 69 -13.81 -6.55 -9.01
CA ALA A 69 -13.07 -5.36 -8.61
C ALA A 69 -11.60 -5.71 -8.35
N ASN A 70 -10.77 -5.42 -9.35
CA ASN A 70 -9.35 -5.34 -9.21
C ASN A 70 -9.12 -4.25 -8.16
N HIS A 71 -8.68 -4.62 -6.96
CA HIS A 71 -8.38 -3.67 -5.89
C HIS A 71 -7.08 -2.95 -6.27
N ILE A 72 -7.18 -2.11 -7.30
CA ILE A 72 -6.24 -1.06 -7.57
C ILE A 72 -6.51 -0.07 -6.44
N PRO A 73 -5.58 0.18 -5.50
CA PRO A 73 -5.76 1.31 -4.61
C PRO A 73 -5.78 2.52 -5.54
N ASN A 74 -6.97 3.11 -5.71
CA ASN A 74 -7.07 4.46 -6.22
C ASN A 74 -6.19 5.27 -5.27
N VAL A 75 -5.00 5.68 -5.72
CA VAL A 75 -4.18 6.63 -4.99
C VAL A 75 -4.95 7.94 -5.05
N GLN A 76 -5.97 8.04 -4.20
CA GLN A 76 -6.81 9.20 -4.04
C GLN A 76 -5.86 10.31 -3.66
N ALA A 77 -5.67 11.24 -4.59
CA ALA A 77 -4.92 12.45 -4.36
C ALA A 77 -5.41 13.05 -3.05
N LEU A 78 -4.49 13.36 -2.13
CA LEU A 78 -4.84 14.00 -0.85
C LEU A 78 -5.63 15.26 -1.16
N ASN A 79 -6.92 15.20 -0.92
CA ASN A 79 -7.85 16.31 -1.10
C ASN A 79 -8.62 16.50 0.21
N ALA A 80 -9.10 17.73 0.45
CA ALA A 80 -9.77 18.09 1.69
C ALA A 80 -10.99 17.20 1.98
N GLN A 81 -11.71 16.78 0.94
CA GLN A 81 -12.90 15.94 1.03
C GLN A 81 -12.54 14.55 1.56
N THR A 82 -11.54 13.90 0.97
CA THR A 82 -11.05 12.58 1.42
C THR A 82 -10.47 12.60 2.82
N LEU A 83 -9.89 13.72 3.25
CA LEU A 83 -9.43 13.90 4.63
C LEU A 83 -10.62 13.98 5.59
N PHE A 84 -11.68 14.70 5.22
CA PHE A 84 -12.90 14.80 6.02
C PHE A 84 -13.64 13.46 6.14
N ASP A 85 -13.73 12.71 5.05
CA ASP A 85 -14.35 11.38 5.06
C ASP A 85 -13.59 10.42 6.01
N ARG A 86 -12.26 10.47 5.95
CA ARG A 86 -11.40 9.69 6.85
C ARG A 86 -11.50 10.14 8.30
N TRP A 87 -11.64 11.44 8.54
CA TRP A 87 -11.88 11.99 9.88
C TRP A 87 -13.20 11.49 10.46
N ASN A 88 -14.25 11.46 9.64
CA ASN A 88 -15.56 10.97 10.04
C ASN A 88 -15.57 9.46 10.33
N SER A 89 -14.82 8.67 9.55
CA SER A 89 -14.68 7.23 9.73
C SER A 89 -13.91 6.80 10.99
N LEU A 90 -13.22 7.70 11.67
CA LEU A 90 -12.46 7.38 12.89
C LEU A 90 -13.41 7.11 14.07
N SER A 91 -13.05 6.22 15.00
CA SER A 91 -13.84 6.00 16.23
C SER A 91 -13.69 7.18 17.21
N ASP A 92 -14.68 7.38 18.07
CA ASP A 92 -14.77 8.55 18.96
C ASP A 92 -13.55 8.68 19.88
N TYR A 93 -13.00 7.57 20.36
CA TYR A 93 -11.78 7.56 21.16
C TYR A 93 -10.56 8.12 20.41
N HIS A 94 -10.43 7.81 19.12
CA HIS A 94 -9.35 8.35 18.31
C HIS A 94 -9.55 9.84 18.03
N LYS A 95 -10.79 10.27 17.80
CA LYS A 95 -11.11 11.71 17.64
C LYS A 95 -10.75 12.48 18.93
N LEU A 96 -11.18 11.99 20.09
CA LEU A 96 -10.86 12.58 21.39
C LEU A 96 -9.35 12.63 21.62
N GLY A 97 -8.63 11.53 21.33
CA GLY A 97 -7.17 11.48 21.44
C GLY A 97 -6.46 12.52 20.57
N ILE A 98 -6.88 12.68 19.32
CA ILE A 98 -6.29 13.67 18.40
C ILE A 98 -6.58 15.10 18.88
N ILE A 99 -7.80 15.37 19.37
CA ILE A 99 -8.16 16.69 19.91
C ILE A 99 -7.33 17.02 21.16
N LEU A 100 -7.25 16.10 22.13
CA LEU A 100 -6.44 16.27 23.34
C LEU A 100 -4.96 16.48 23.03
N PHE A 101 -4.41 15.71 22.08
CA PHE A 101 -3.03 15.88 21.64
C PHE A 101 -2.78 17.25 20.99
N SER A 102 -3.74 17.74 20.20
CA SER A 102 -3.66 19.07 19.57
C SER A 102 -3.69 20.19 20.60
N VAL A 103 -4.55 20.08 21.62
CA VAL A 103 -4.60 21.03 22.75
C VAL A 103 -3.30 21.01 23.53
N TYR A 104 -2.76 19.82 23.85
CA TYR A 104 -1.49 19.66 24.56
C TYR A 104 -0.32 20.33 23.83
N LEU A 105 -0.23 20.10 22.51
CA LEU A 105 0.77 20.77 21.67
C LEU A 105 0.59 22.29 21.74
N PHE A 106 -0.64 22.79 21.59
CA PHE A 106 -0.89 24.22 21.67
C PHE A 106 -0.48 24.81 23.03
N THR A 107 -0.78 24.14 24.12
CA THR A 107 -0.39 24.58 25.47
C THR A 107 1.14 24.65 25.64
N ILE A 108 1.89 23.70 25.10
CA ILE A 108 3.36 23.70 25.23
C ILE A 108 4.02 24.72 24.32
N TYR A 109 3.53 24.88 23.09
CA TYR A 109 4.15 25.76 22.12
C TYR A 109 3.70 27.22 22.22
N SER A 110 2.58 27.49 22.89
CA SER A 110 2.07 28.85 23.11
C SER A 110 2.45 29.43 24.48
N SER A 111 3.20 28.68 25.30
CA SER A 111 3.70 29.10 26.61
C SER A 111 5.20 29.40 26.57
#